data_AF-A0A524P4J5-F1
#
_entry.id   AF-A0A524P4J5-F1
#
_cell.length_a   1.000
_cell.length_b   1.000
_cell.length_c   1.000
_cell.angle_alpha   90.00
_cell.angle_beta   90.00
_cell.angle_gamma   90.00
#
_symmetry.space_group_name_H-M   'P 1'
#
loop_
_entity.id
_entity.type
_entity.pdbx_description
1 polymer ?
#
loop_
_entity_poly.entity_id
_entity_poly.type
_entity_poly.pdbx_seq_one_letter_code
_entity_poly.pdbx_strand_id
1 'polypeptide(L)'
;MSEEAFDFIVVGAGSAGCCVANRLSADPANRVLLLEAGGKDNNPLIKMPIGFTQLMYDPKVTNLYKTEPEPYLNARELSVVRGRVLGGCSSINGMLY
;
A
#
# COMPACT_ATOMS: atom_id res chain seq x y z
N MET A 1 -13.62 -23.36 -13.87
CA MET A 1 -13.30 -21.96 -13.57
C MET A 1 -13.74 -21.15 -14.76
N SER A 2 -14.60 -20.14 -14.59
CA SER A 2 -14.88 -19.20 -15.67
C SER A 2 -13.65 -18.34 -15.88
N GLU A 3 -13.16 -18.25 -17.11
CA GLU A 3 -12.11 -17.29 -17.47
C GLU A 3 -12.72 -15.89 -17.49
N GLU A 4 -12.62 -15.18 -16.36
CA GLU A 4 -12.94 -13.75 -16.34
C GLU A 4 -11.80 -12.98 -16.99
N ALA A 5 -12.07 -12.43 -18.19
CA ALA A 5 -11.14 -11.53 -18.86
C ALA A 5 -11.18 -10.13 -18.20
N PHE A 6 -10.01 -9.47 -18.15
CA PHE A 6 -9.86 -8.08 -17.74
C PHE A 6 -9.02 -7.35 -18.80
N ASP A 7 -9.37 -6.10 -19.11
CA ASP A 7 -8.60 -5.26 -20.03
C ASP A 7 -7.35 -4.73 -19.36
N PHE A 8 -7.45 -4.47 -18.04
CA PHE A 8 -6.35 -3.96 -17.23
C PHE A 8 -6.25 -4.73 -15.91
N ILE A 9 -5.01 -5.10 -15.55
CA ILE A 9 -4.69 -5.66 -14.25
C ILE A 9 -3.70 -4.71 -13.57
N VAL A 10 -4.13 -4.06 -12.50
CA VAL A 10 -3.32 -3.18 -11.66
C VAL A 10 -2.82 -3.99 -10.46
N VAL A 11 -1.50 -4.17 -10.36
CA VAL A 11 -0.88 -4.92 -9.27
C VAL A 11 -0.38 -3.94 -8.19
N GLY A 12 -1.02 -3.99 -7.03
CA GLY A 12 -0.79 -3.11 -5.89
C GLY A 12 -1.78 -1.95 -5.85
N ALA A 13 -2.59 -1.88 -4.79
CA ALA A 13 -3.51 -0.78 -4.49
C ALA A 13 -2.86 0.26 -3.58
N GLY A 14 -1.63 0.66 -3.90
CA GLY A 14 -0.93 1.77 -3.25
C GLY A 14 -1.39 3.13 -3.77
N SER A 15 -0.68 4.19 -3.41
CA SER A 15 -1.02 5.58 -3.81
C SER A 15 -1.22 5.74 -5.32
N ALA A 16 -0.30 5.21 -6.14
CA ALA A 16 -0.44 5.25 -7.60
C ALA A 16 -1.50 4.26 -8.12
N GLY A 17 -1.53 3.04 -7.56
CA GLY A 17 -2.44 1.97 -8.00
C GLY A 17 -3.90 2.34 -7.83
N CYS A 18 -4.28 2.91 -6.68
CA CYS A 18 -5.64 3.41 -6.46
C CYS A 18 -6.01 4.51 -7.47
N CYS A 19 -5.12 5.47 -7.72
CA CYS A 19 -5.37 6.56 -8.66
C CYS A 19 -5.54 6.06 -10.10
N VAL A 20 -4.68 5.15 -10.55
CA VAL A 20 -4.74 4.58 -11.90
C VAL A 20 -5.95 3.69 -12.07
N ALA A 21 -6.25 2.81 -11.12
CA ALA A 21 -7.43 1.95 -11.17
C ALA A 21 -8.72 2.78 -11.26
N ASN A 22 -8.87 3.81 -10.41
CA ASN A 22 -10.00 4.73 -10.45
C ASN A 22 -10.12 5.46 -11.80
N ARG A 23 -9.01 5.86 -12.41
CA ARG A 23 -9.03 6.53 -13.71
C ARG A 23 -9.41 5.60 -14.85
N LEU A 24 -8.87 4.37 -14.87
CA LEU A 24 -9.16 3.38 -15.91
C LEU A 24 -10.61 2.90 -15.83
N SER A 25 -11.12 2.66 -14.62
CA SER A 25 -12.49 2.20 -14.40
C SER A 25 -13.56 3.29 -14.57
N ALA A 26 -13.15 4.54 -14.78
CA ALA A 26 -14.10 5.63 -15.05
C ALA A 26 -14.76 5.49 -16.44
N ASP A 27 -14.11 4.79 -17.36
CA ASP A 27 -14.72 4.34 -18.61
C ASP A 27 -15.38 2.97 -18.37
N PRO A 28 -16.71 2.85 -18.49
CA PRO A 28 -17.42 1.59 -18.25
C PRO A 28 -17.12 0.51 -19.28
N ALA A 29 -16.47 0.83 -20.40
CA ALA A 29 -16.00 -0.15 -21.37
C ALA A 29 -14.81 -0.98 -20.84
N ASN A 30 -14.08 -0.47 -19.84
CA ASN A 30 -12.90 -1.13 -19.28
C ASN A 30 -13.26 -2.03 -18.10
N ARG A 31 -12.86 -3.30 -18.16
CA ARG A 31 -12.84 -4.24 -17.03
C ARG A 31 -11.49 -4.17 -16.33
N VAL A 32 -11.47 -3.59 -15.13
CA VAL A 32 -10.24 -3.37 -14.35
C VAL A 32 -10.19 -4.30 -13.15
N LEU A 33 -9.15 -5.12 -13.04
CA LEU A 33 -8.81 -5.87 -11.85
C LEU A 33 -7.74 -5.12 -11.04
N LEU A 34 -8.03 -4.84 -9.77
CA LEU A 34 -7.05 -4.28 -8.83
C LEU A 34 -6.69 -5.34 -7.78
N LEU A 35 -5.41 -5.71 -7.73
CA LEU A 35 -4.88 -6.69 -6.79
C LEU A 35 -4.12 -5.99 -5.66
N GLU A 36 -4.40 -6.34 -4.42
CA GLU A 36 -3.69 -5.83 -3.24
C GLU A 36 -3.34 -6.98 -2.30
N ALA A 37 -2.10 -7.01 -1.82
CA ALA A 37 -1.60 -8.07 -0.94
C ALA A 37 -2.00 -7.87 0.52
N GLY A 38 -2.38 -6.64 0.89
CA GLY A 38 -2.89 -6.26 2.19
C GLY A 38 -4.40 -6.38 2.35
N GLY A 39 -4.86 -6.03 3.55
CA GLY A 39 -6.29 -5.95 3.87
C GLY A 39 -6.95 -4.63 3.42
N LYS A 40 -8.22 -4.48 3.77
CA LYS A 40 -8.95 -3.20 3.63
C LYS A 40 -8.40 -2.17 4.62
N ASP A 41 -8.57 -0.89 4.31
CA ASP A 41 -8.13 0.27 5.12
C ASP A 41 -9.10 0.61 6.27
N ASN A 42 -9.68 -0.41 6.91
CA ASN A 42 -10.73 -0.25 7.92
C ASN A 42 -10.23 -0.07 9.36
N ASN A 43 -8.91 -0.04 9.58
CA ASN A 43 -8.34 0.25 10.88
C ASN A 43 -8.61 1.73 11.25
N PRO A 44 -9.30 2.05 12.37
CA PRO A 44 -9.59 3.42 12.75
C PRO A 44 -8.37 4.35 12.83
N LEU A 45 -7.20 3.79 13.17
CA LEU A 45 -5.94 4.54 13.22
C LEU A 45 -5.53 5.10 11.85
N ILE A 46 -5.94 4.48 10.74
CA ILE A 46 -5.66 4.97 9.37
C ILE A 46 -6.39 6.29 9.11
N LYS A 47 -7.56 6.47 9.74
CA LYS A 47 -8.38 7.68 9.60
C LYS A 47 -7.98 8.78 10.59
N MET A 48 -7.12 8.47 11.55
CA MET A 48 -6.61 9.41 12.54
C MET A 48 -5.24 9.93 12.12
N PRO A 49 -5.07 11.25 11.88
CA PRO A 49 -3.79 11.87 11.54
C PRO A 49 -2.59 11.38 12.34
N ILE A 50 -2.73 11.33 13.67
CA ILE A 50 -1.65 10.93 14.59
C ILE A 50 -1.42 9.41 14.63
N GLY A 51 -2.39 8.63 14.15
CA GLY A 51 -2.40 7.17 14.21
C GLY A 51 -1.30 6.51 13.37
N PHE A 52 -0.73 7.22 12.39
CA PHE A 52 0.36 6.69 11.56
C PHE A 52 1.57 6.22 12.40
N THR A 53 1.87 6.92 13.49
CA THR A 53 2.99 6.58 14.40
C THR A 53 2.87 5.17 14.98
N GLN A 54 1.63 4.74 15.27
CA GLN A 54 1.34 3.40 15.77
C GLN A 54 1.30 2.38 14.61
N LEU A 55 0.76 2.78 13.46
CA LEU A 55 0.62 1.91 12.29
C LEU A 55 1.95 1.55 11.63
N MET A 56 2.96 2.42 11.70
CA MET A 56 4.28 2.19 11.08
C MET A 56 4.95 0.88 11.52
N TYR A 57 4.58 0.35 12.69
CA TYR A 57 5.14 -0.88 13.24
C TYR A 57 4.10 -2.00 13.39
N ASP A 58 2.88 -1.82 12.87
CA ASP A 58 1.84 -2.84 12.88
C ASP A 58 2.01 -3.77 11.67
N PRO A 59 2.38 -5.06 11.87
CA PRO A 59 2.59 -6.01 10.77
C PRO A 59 1.29 -6.36 10.02
N LYS A 60 0.11 -6.00 10.54
CA LYS A 60 -1.18 -6.21 9.85
C LYS A 60 -1.38 -5.26 8.66
N VAL A 61 -0.72 -4.10 8.68
CA VAL A 61 -0.88 -3.06 7.65
C VAL A 61 0.46 -2.62 7.04
N THR A 62 1.57 -3.22 7.47
CA THR A 62 2.91 -2.91 6.97
C THR A 62 3.69 -4.15 6.60
N ASN A 63 4.54 -4.03 5.59
CA ASN A 63 5.71 -4.87 5.43
C ASN A 63 6.89 -4.17 6.13
N LEU A 64 7.48 -4.87 7.10
CA LEU A 64 8.64 -4.42 7.86
C LEU A 64 9.90 -4.98 7.22
N TYR A 65 10.23 -4.50 6.03
CA TYR A 65 11.49 -4.86 5.38
C TYR A 65 12.65 -4.31 6.20
N LYS A 66 13.81 -4.96 6.07
CA LYS A 66 15.07 -4.46 6.58
C LYS A 66 16.05 -4.30 5.43
N THR A 67 16.88 -3.27 5.52
CA THR A 67 18.07 -3.18 4.66
C THR A 67 19.09 -4.24 5.07
N GLU A 68 19.97 -4.60 4.15
CA GLU A 68 21.22 -5.27 4.52
C GLU A 68 22.06 -4.37 5.46
N PRO A 69 23.02 -4.93 6.21
CA PRO A 69 23.94 -4.17 7.04
C PRO A 69 24.69 -3.12 6.22
N GLU A 70 24.53 -1.84 6.58
CA GLU A 70 25.10 -0.73 5.82
C GLU A 70 26.51 -0.37 6.33
N PRO A 71 27.59 -0.53 5.52
CA PRO A 71 28.96 -0.24 5.93
C PRO A 71 29.17 1.19 6.45
N TYR A 72 28.46 2.16 5.88
CA TYR A 72 28.59 3.57 6.27
C TYR A 72 27.70 3.95 7.47
N LEU A 73 26.98 3.01 8.05
CA LEU A 73 26.11 3.22 9.22
C LEU A 73 26.47 2.28 10.39
N ASN A 74 27.75 1.96 10.56
CA ASN A 74 28.24 1.00 11.57
C ASN A 74 27.57 -0.37 11.45
N ALA A 75 27.40 -0.87 10.22
CA ALA A 75 26.74 -2.15 9.91
C ALA A 75 25.31 -2.26 10.48
N ARG A 76 24.60 -1.15 10.65
CA ARG A 76 23.20 -1.17 11.06
C ARG A 76 22.30 -1.63 9.92
N GLU A 77 21.29 -2.42 10.29
CA GLU A 77 20.11 -2.68 9.46
C GLU A 77 19.04 -1.64 9.80
N LEU A 78 18.41 -1.07 8.77
CA LEU A 78 17.34 -0.09 8.94
C LEU A 78 15.99 -0.69 8.58
N SER A 79 14.97 -0.38 9.39
CA SER A 79 13.58 -0.73 9.06
C SER A 79 13.07 0.15 7.92
N VAL A 80 12.61 -0.49 6.84
CA VAL A 80 11.99 0.17 5.69
C VAL A 80 10.51 -0.16 5.69
N VAL A 81 9.72 0.73 6.30
CA VAL A 81 8.27 0.56 6.44
C VAL A 81 7.58 0.78 5.09
N ARG A 82 6.83 -0.21 4.64
CA ARG A 82 5.99 -0.12 3.44
C ARG A 82 4.55 -0.50 3.78
N GLY A 83 3.58 0.32 3.37
CA GLY A 83 2.17 0.00 3.58
C GLY A 83 1.75 -1.24 2.80
N ARG A 84 1.09 -2.17 3.49
CA ARG A 84 0.47 -3.38 2.96
C ARG A 84 -1.01 -3.40 3.39
N VAL A 85 -1.77 -2.53 2.76
CA VAL A 85 -3.19 -2.27 3.00
C VAL A 85 -3.72 -1.52 1.78
N LEU A 86 -5.03 -1.55 1.53
CA LEU A 86 -5.64 -0.69 0.51
C LEU A 86 -5.25 0.79 0.74
N GLY A 87 -4.82 1.47 -0.32
CA GLY A 87 -4.20 2.80 -0.28
C GLY A 87 -2.68 2.78 0.01
N GLY A 88 -2.10 1.64 0.39
CA GLY A 88 -0.66 1.44 0.59
C GLY A 88 -0.01 2.45 1.54
N CYS A 89 1.15 2.99 1.16
CA CYS A 89 1.88 3.95 2.00
C CYS A 89 1.10 5.24 2.28
N SER A 90 0.16 5.68 1.43
CA SER A 90 -0.67 6.85 1.74
C SER A 90 -1.64 6.62 2.90
N SER A 91 -2.00 5.36 3.19
CA SER A 91 -2.85 5.02 4.34
C SER A 91 -2.10 5.02 5.68
N ILE A 92 -0.77 5.15 5.66
CA ILE A 92 0.09 5.10 6.87
C ILE A 92 1.14 6.21 6.87
N ASN A 93 0.93 7.30 6.11
CA ASN A 93 1.89 8.39 6.02
C ASN A 93 1.68 9.44 7.12
N GLY A 94 2.63 10.37 7.25
CA GLY A 94 2.49 11.54 8.11
C GLY A 94 1.65 12.68 7.52
N MET A 95 0.95 12.43 6.41
CA MET A 95 0.06 13.37 5.70
C MET A 95 0.67 14.75 5.36
N LEU A 96 1.99 14.80 5.21
CA LEU A 96 2.69 15.99 4.70
C LEU A 96 2.43 16.10 3.20
N TYR A 97 1.97 17.28 2.77
CA TYR A 97 1.76 17.62 1.36
C TYR A 97 2.95 18.39 0.81
#